data_AF-A0A844GNY1-F1
#
_entry.id   AF-A0A844GNY1-F1
#
_cell.length_a   1.000
_cell.length_b   1.000
_cell.length_c   1.000
_cell.angle_alpha   90.00
_cell.angle_beta   90.00
_cell.angle_gamma   90.00
#
_symmetry.space_group_name_H-M   'P 1'
#
loop_
_entity.id
_entity.type
_entity.pdbx_description
1 polymer ?
#
loop_
_entity_poly.entity_id
_entity_poly.type
_entity_poly.pdbx_seq_one_letter_code
_entity_poly.pdbx_strand_id
1 'polypeptide(L)'
;MKINKRLLPIFAIVLIFLAAFIAGSFSHRDQSDAREVIRSELDRLKDLDSKTTQKYISYKEMFPDATENTELSDEINNVFSLFFQKFDYKILDISVDKKSKTAEASLKLTTIDAQSLARDFATELLKTQITETAQAKSGTVKDSSKSLEGHYLILNRLLTTNTYDSTENNCTIQLINNGSGQKENWEIRRTYSLENDLVGGLMVYLSDPDILSPEDTLSVYFNTLQKMNLEEMSSYLGVLNIMNTSDSVKNSIAEALVEQVHQNFNFKIQSSSVNGYNATVTTAITTFDSNAILSNYQSSLDTYLASPDAVIDGSQKRYEKSLDFLLNSIKNNTATTTSDVDFVLINDGASWNLQDEGNTLGDAIFGTLTSSPLDEDSDSSDSDSSEDSFETTDDTDTETYDS
;
A
#
# COMPACT_ATOMS: atom_id res chain seq x y z
N MET A 1 -9.52 -17.12 -14.86
CA MET A 1 -8.72 -15.89 -14.95
C MET A 1 -9.57 -14.74 -14.43
N LYS A 2 -9.54 -14.51 -13.11
CA LYS A 2 -10.21 -13.36 -12.49
C LYS A 2 -9.22 -12.21 -12.63
N ILE A 3 -9.45 -11.30 -13.56
CA ILE A 3 -8.77 -10.00 -13.56
C ILE A 3 -9.12 -9.38 -12.21
N ASN A 4 -8.13 -9.21 -11.33
CA ASN A 4 -8.34 -8.65 -10.01
C ASN A 4 -9.01 -7.27 -10.18
N LYS A 5 -10.19 -7.12 -9.58
CA LYS A 5 -11.03 -5.90 -9.63
C LYS A 5 -10.35 -4.67 -9.01
N ARG A 6 -9.10 -4.78 -8.53
CA ARG A 6 -8.37 -3.73 -7.79
C ARG A 6 -7.70 -2.69 -8.70
N LEU A 7 -7.38 -3.01 -9.96
CA LEU A 7 -6.85 -2.03 -10.93
C LEU A 7 -7.92 -1.37 -11.81
N LEU A 8 -9.12 -1.94 -11.88
CA LEU A 8 -10.27 -1.36 -12.60
C LEU A 8 -10.60 0.11 -12.19
N PRO A 9 -10.44 0.55 -10.92
CA PRO A 9 -10.60 1.96 -10.57
C PRO A 9 -9.47 2.85 -11.09
N ILE A 10 -8.25 2.33 -11.30
CA ILE A 10 -7.15 3.10 -11.91
C ILE A 10 -7.44 3.41 -13.38
N PHE A 11 -8.11 2.50 -14.10
CA PHE A 11 -8.60 2.79 -15.45
C PHE A 11 -9.65 3.92 -15.48
N ALA A 12 -10.42 4.12 -14.40
CA ALA A 12 -11.34 5.25 -14.30
C ALA A 12 -10.63 6.61 -14.17
N ILE A 13 -9.38 6.64 -13.65
CA ILE A 13 -8.57 7.84 -13.39
C ILE A 13 -8.34 8.69 -14.66
N VAL A 14 -8.29 8.07 -15.85
CA VAL A 14 -8.07 8.79 -17.13
C VAL A 14 -9.33 8.82 -18.01
N LEU A 15 -10.26 7.87 -17.85
CA LEU A 15 -11.46 7.77 -18.68
C LEU A 15 -12.46 8.95 -18.49
N ILE A 16 -12.53 9.52 -17.28
CA ILE A 16 -13.45 10.63 -16.99
C ILE A 16 -12.94 11.95 -17.56
N PHE A 17 -11.62 12.12 -17.63
CA PHE A 17 -10.97 13.24 -18.30
C PHE A 17 -11.32 13.40 -19.77
N LEU A 18 -11.61 12.28 -20.41
CA LEU A 18 -12.05 12.29 -21.79
C LEU A 18 -13.58 12.43 -21.88
N ALA A 19 -14.41 12.03 -20.92
CA ALA A 19 -15.85 12.33 -20.99
C ALA A 19 -16.15 13.86 -21.09
N ALA A 20 -15.36 14.68 -20.41
CA ALA A 20 -15.34 16.15 -20.47
C ALA A 20 -15.22 16.79 -21.86
N PHE A 21 -14.38 16.20 -22.73
CA PHE A 21 -14.20 16.64 -24.11
C PHE A 21 -15.51 16.56 -24.92
N ILE A 22 -16.55 15.89 -24.41
CA ILE A 22 -17.79 15.57 -25.14
C ILE A 22 -18.94 16.55 -24.88
N ALA A 23 -19.03 17.24 -23.74
CA ALA A 23 -20.16 18.16 -23.51
C ALA A 23 -19.97 19.56 -24.12
N GLY A 24 -18.74 19.88 -24.50
CA GLY A 24 -18.31 21.17 -25.06
C GLY A 24 -18.19 21.21 -26.57
N SER A 25 -18.83 20.30 -27.32
CA SER A 25 -19.10 20.50 -28.75
C SER A 25 -20.13 21.62 -28.91
N PHE A 26 -19.81 22.83 -28.45
CA PHE A 26 -20.41 24.01 -29.02
C PHE A 26 -19.98 24.00 -30.47
N SER A 27 -20.97 23.78 -31.33
CA SER A 27 -20.95 24.07 -32.75
C SER A 27 -20.44 25.51 -32.94
N HIS A 28 -19.13 25.71 -32.89
CA HIS A 28 -18.51 26.87 -33.49
C HIS A 28 -18.72 26.66 -34.98
N ARG A 29 -19.74 27.35 -35.50
CA ARG A 29 -20.31 27.23 -36.85
C ARG A 29 -19.31 27.44 -37.99
N ASP A 30 -18.01 27.59 -37.69
CA ASP A 30 -16.94 27.97 -38.62
C ASP A 30 -15.61 27.17 -38.43
N GLN A 31 -15.54 26.09 -37.64
CA GLN A 31 -14.33 25.24 -37.59
C GLN A 31 -14.21 24.37 -38.84
N SER A 32 -13.77 24.99 -39.93
CA SER A 32 -13.66 24.35 -41.24
C SER A 32 -12.35 23.57 -41.44
N ASP A 33 -11.36 23.71 -40.55
CA ASP A 33 -10.03 23.10 -40.71
C ASP A 33 -9.71 22.12 -39.56
N ALA A 34 -9.29 20.90 -39.90
CA ALA A 34 -8.83 19.88 -38.96
C ALA A 34 -7.73 20.40 -38.02
N ARG A 35 -6.88 21.34 -38.49
CA ARG A 35 -5.85 21.99 -37.66
C ARG A 35 -6.45 22.79 -36.50
N GLU A 36 -7.53 23.52 -36.75
CA GLU A 36 -8.16 24.37 -35.74
C GLU A 36 -8.84 23.54 -34.66
N VAL A 37 -9.46 22.42 -35.04
CA VAL A 37 -10.05 21.46 -34.09
C VAL A 37 -8.99 20.89 -33.16
N ILE A 38 -7.84 20.44 -33.70
CA ILE A 38 -6.73 19.94 -32.88
C ILE A 38 -6.26 21.02 -31.90
N ARG A 39 -6.07 22.26 -32.37
CA ARG A 39 -5.62 23.35 -31.51
C ARG A 39 -6.62 23.66 -30.40
N SER A 40 -7.89 23.83 -30.74
CA SER A 40 -8.91 24.16 -29.75
C SER A 40 -9.06 23.09 -28.68
N GLU A 41 -8.88 21.82 -29.06
CA GLU A 41 -9.01 20.69 -28.14
C GLU A 41 -7.76 20.50 -27.27
N LEU A 42 -6.55 20.63 -27.83
CA LEU A 42 -5.32 20.46 -27.05
C LEU A 42 -4.94 21.70 -26.23
N ASP A 43 -5.28 22.92 -26.67
CA ASP A 43 -5.04 24.14 -25.88
C ASP A 43 -5.85 24.14 -24.57
N ARG A 44 -7.00 23.45 -24.54
CA ARG A 44 -7.77 23.25 -23.30
C ARG A 44 -6.98 22.51 -22.22
N LEU A 45 -6.06 21.62 -22.61
CA LEU A 45 -5.21 20.90 -21.66
C LEU A 45 -4.14 21.81 -21.05
N LYS A 46 -3.74 22.88 -21.73
CA LYS A 46 -2.74 23.85 -21.23
C LYS A 46 -3.30 24.74 -20.13
N ASP A 47 -4.59 25.07 -20.20
CA ASP A 47 -5.27 26.00 -19.31
C ASP A 47 -6.28 25.29 -18.37
N LEU A 48 -5.99 24.04 -17.97
CA LEU A 48 -6.81 23.27 -17.03
C LEU A 48 -6.74 23.87 -15.61
N ASP A 49 -7.54 24.90 -15.36
CA ASP A 49 -7.80 25.40 -14.00
C ASP A 49 -8.91 24.61 -13.29
N SER A 50 -9.03 24.79 -11.97
CA SER A 50 -10.04 24.12 -11.15
C SER A 50 -11.48 24.35 -11.65
N LYS A 51 -11.79 25.59 -12.10
CA LYS A 51 -13.13 25.94 -12.61
C LYS A 51 -13.46 25.23 -13.91
N THR A 52 -12.47 25.12 -14.79
CA THR A 52 -12.57 24.45 -16.08
C THR A 52 -12.74 22.95 -15.85
N THR A 53 -11.94 22.37 -14.95
CA THR A 53 -12.04 20.96 -14.57
C THR A 53 -13.44 20.60 -14.06
N GLN A 54 -14.00 21.34 -13.10
CA GLN A 54 -15.31 21.04 -12.52
C GLN A 54 -16.48 21.11 -13.52
N LYS A 55 -16.35 21.93 -14.57
CA LYS A 55 -17.37 22.04 -15.65
C LYS A 55 -17.47 20.75 -16.48
N TYR A 56 -16.38 20.01 -16.48
CA TYR A 56 -16.09 18.94 -17.41
C TYR A 56 -16.09 17.58 -16.74
N ILE A 57 -15.78 17.57 -15.45
CA ILE A 57 -15.74 16.39 -14.62
C ILE A 57 -16.53 16.69 -13.34
N SER A 58 -17.71 16.11 -13.26
CA SER A 58 -18.50 16.15 -12.03
C SER A 58 -18.01 15.11 -11.03
N TYR A 59 -18.20 15.39 -9.73
CA TYR A 59 -17.90 14.42 -8.67
C TYR A 59 -18.63 13.09 -8.92
N LYS A 60 -19.87 13.12 -9.41
CA LYS A 60 -20.64 11.91 -9.73
C LYS A 60 -20.10 11.11 -10.91
N GLU A 61 -19.40 11.75 -11.85
CA GLU A 61 -18.69 11.03 -12.91
C GLU A 61 -17.43 10.35 -12.38
N MET A 62 -16.73 10.97 -11.41
CA MET A 62 -15.63 10.34 -10.69
C MET A 62 -16.06 9.26 -9.73
N PHE A 63 -17.18 9.46 -9.05
CA PHE A 63 -17.69 8.60 -8.00
C PHE A 63 -19.14 8.25 -8.33
N PRO A 64 -19.39 7.28 -9.23
CA PRO A 64 -20.73 6.95 -9.71
C PRO A 64 -21.70 6.53 -8.59
N ASP A 65 -21.14 5.99 -7.51
CA ASP A 65 -21.87 5.52 -6.33
C ASP A 65 -22.21 6.67 -5.34
N ALA A 66 -21.77 7.90 -5.61
CA ALA A 66 -22.07 9.06 -4.78
C ALA A 66 -23.58 9.39 -4.81
N THR A 67 -24.18 9.50 -3.62
CA THR A 67 -25.60 9.83 -3.46
C THR A 67 -25.88 11.33 -3.52
N GLU A 68 -24.84 12.16 -3.38
CA GLU A 68 -24.92 13.62 -3.42
C GLU A 68 -23.93 14.19 -4.45
N ASN A 69 -24.31 15.29 -5.08
CA ASN A 69 -23.41 16.06 -5.94
C ASN A 69 -22.56 16.99 -5.07
N THR A 70 -21.54 16.44 -4.42
CA THR A 70 -20.53 17.22 -3.72
C THR A 70 -19.56 17.86 -4.71
N GLU A 71 -18.98 19.01 -4.37
CA GLU A 71 -17.88 19.56 -5.14
C GLU A 71 -16.61 18.71 -4.92
N LEU A 72 -15.76 18.60 -5.94
CA LEU A 72 -14.43 18.02 -5.78
C LEU A 72 -13.63 18.87 -4.80
N SER A 73 -12.87 18.23 -3.90
CA SER A 73 -12.01 18.97 -2.97
C SER A 73 -10.94 19.77 -3.74
N ASP A 74 -10.40 20.82 -3.11
CA ASP A 74 -9.35 21.63 -3.71
C ASP A 74 -8.12 20.79 -4.07
N GLU A 75 -7.79 19.78 -3.26
CA GLU A 75 -6.71 18.83 -3.52
C GLU A 75 -6.94 18.03 -4.80
N ILE A 76 -8.15 17.50 -5.02
CA ILE A 76 -8.46 16.72 -6.23
C ILE A 76 -8.47 17.62 -7.46
N ASN A 77 -9.05 18.82 -7.36
CA ASN A 77 -9.07 19.77 -8.47
C ASN A 77 -7.65 20.18 -8.90
N ASN A 78 -6.72 20.31 -7.95
CA ASN A 78 -5.35 20.75 -8.21
C ASN A 78 -4.51 19.69 -8.94
N VAL A 79 -4.82 18.39 -8.79
CA VAL A 79 -4.11 17.29 -9.48
C VAL A 79 -3.99 17.56 -10.97
N PHE A 80 -5.07 18.00 -11.59
CA PHE A 80 -5.15 18.17 -13.05
C PHE A 80 -4.32 19.34 -13.54
N SER A 81 -4.42 20.47 -12.83
CA SER A 81 -3.60 21.65 -13.09
C SER A 81 -2.11 21.34 -12.94
N LEU A 82 -1.71 20.59 -11.90
CA LEU A 82 -0.32 20.18 -11.71
C LEU A 82 0.15 19.18 -12.76
N PHE A 83 -0.68 18.19 -13.10
CA PHE A 83 -0.33 17.14 -14.07
C PHE A 83 -0.09 17.71 -15.47
N PHE A 84 -0.96 18.61 -15.94
CA PHE A 84 -0.85 19.24 -17.26
C PHE A 84 -0.03 20.54 -17.26
N GLN A 85 0.57 20.95 -16.14
CA GLN A 85 1.33 22.20 -16.03
C GLN A 85 2.43 22.34 -17.10
N LYS A 86 3.05 21.22 -17.48
CA LYS A 86 4.13 21.17 -18.49
C LYS A 86 3.66 20.66 -19.86
N PHE A 87 2.35 20.53 -20.05
CA PHE A 87 1.79 20.02 -21.30
C PHE A 87 1.98 21.01 -22.44
N ASP A 88 2.59 20.55 -23.53
CA ASP A 88 2.68 21.31 -24.77
C ASP A 88 2.58 20.36 -25.98
N TYR A 89 2.38 20.93 -27.16
CA TYR A 89 2.34 20.15 -28.39
C TYR A 89 2.80 20.97 -29.60
N LYS A 90 3.36 20.26 -30.57
CA LYS A 90 3.71 20.78 -31.89
C LYS A 90 3.11 19.91 -32.96
N ILE A 91 2.21 20.49 -33.77
CA ILE A 91 1.71 19.84 -34.99
C ILE A 91 2.85 19.81 -36.02
N LEU A 92 3.28 18.60 -36.39
CA LEU A 92 4.35 18.37 -37.37
C LEU A 92 3.78 18.35 -38.79
N ASP A 93 2.71 17.57 -39.00
CA ASP A 93 2.05 17.41 -40.29
C ASP A 93 0.54 17.14 -40.11
N ILE A 94 -0.25 17.49 -41.13
CA ILE A 94 -1.67 17.13 -41.23
C ILE A 94 -1.95 16.72 -42.67
N SER A 95 -2.40 15.48 -42.83
CA SER A 95 -2.87 14.91 -44.10
C SER A 95 -4.39 14.80 -44.09
N VAL A 96 -5.05 15.40 -45.08
CA VAL A 96 -6.52 15.39 -45.22
C VAL A 96 -6.92 14.60 -46.46
N ASP A 97 -7.67 13.51 -46.24
CA ASP A 97 -8.32 12.77 -47.31
C ASP A 97 -9.80 13.18 -47.42
N LYS A 98 -10.08 14.03 -48.41
CA LYS A 98 -11.43 14.53 -48.69
C LYS A 98 -12.37 13.45 -49.24
N LYS A 99 -11.85 12.36 -49.83
CA LYS A 99 -12.67 11.26 -50.36
C LYS A 99 -13.18 10.38 -49.23
N SER A 100 -12.29 9.99 -48.32
CA SER A 100 -12.64 9.21 -47.13
C SER A 100 -13.25 10.05 -46.01
N LYS A 101 -13.19 11.39 -46.11
CA LYS A 101 -13.59 12.34 -45.06
C LYS A 101 -12.81 12.11 -43.75
N THR A 102 -11.52 11.82 -43.86
CA THR A 102 -10.63 11.61 -42.72
C THR A 102 -9.44 12.55 -42.76
N ALA A 103 -8.88 12.87 -41.61
CA ALA A 103 -7.60 13.53 -41.50
C ALA A 103 -6.72 12.80 -40.50
N GLU A 104 -5.42 12.83 -40.72
CA GLU A 104 -4.41 12.30 -39.81
C GLU A 104 -3.39 13.39 -39.54
N ALA A 105 -3.11 13.64 -38.27
CA ALA A 105 -2.15 14.63 -37.83
C ALA A 105 -1.05 13.97 -37.02
N SER A 106 0.19 14.22 -37.39
CA SER A 106 1.36 13.82 -36.61
C SER A 106 1.76 14.98 -35.71
N LEU A 107 1.85 14.71 -34.41
CA LEU A 107 2.19 15.67 -33.38
C LEU A 107 3.44 15.21 -32.63
N LYS A 108 4.15 16.19 -32.06
CA LYS A 108 5.09 15.98 -30.97
C LYS A 108 4.45 16.53 -29.71
N LEU A 109 4.21 15.69 -28.72
CA LEU A 109 3.68 16.07 -27.41
C LEU A 109 4.83 16.26 -26.43
N THR A 110 4.69 17.24 -25.55
CA THR A 110 5.50 17.42 -24.35
C THR A 110 4.60 17.12 -23.16
N THR A 111 4.94 16.12 -22.37
CA THR A 111 4.18 15.72 -21.18
C THR A 111 5.09 15.68 -19.96
N ILE A 112 4.51 15.58 -18.77
CA ILE A 112 5.25 15.17 -17.58
C ILE A 112 5.91 13.79 -17.82
N ASP A 113 7.01 13.50 -17.14
CA ASP A 113 7.57 12.15 -17.05
C ASP A 113 6.61 11.23 -16.28
N ALA A 114 5.66 10.66 -17.03
CA ALA A 114 4.63 9.80 -16.49
C ALA A 114 5.16 8.47 -15.98
N GLN A 115 6.33 8.01 -16.45
CA GLN A 115 6.93 6.77 -15.97
C GLN A 115 7.44 6.96 -14.54
N SER A 116 8.18 8.04 -14.30
CA SER A 116 8.65 8.40 -12.95
C SER A 116 7.47 8.64 -12.01
N LEU A 117 6.45 9.38 -12.44
CA LEU A 117 5.24 9.59 -11.65
C LEU A 117 4.50 8.27 -11.33
N ALA A 118 4.37 7.36 -12.29
CA ALA A 118 3.71 6.06 -12.07
C ALA A 118 4.47 5.21 -11.05
N ARG A 119 5.80 5.21 -11.10
CA ARG A 119 6.65 4.50 -10.15
C ARG A 119 6.56 5.08 -8.74
N ASP A 120 6.57 6.40 -8.60
CA ASP A 120 6.37 7.08 -7.32
C ASP A 120 4.96 6.83 -6.76
N PHE A 121 3.95 6.83 -7.63
CA PHE A 121 2.57 6.49 -7.26
C PHE A 121 2.46 5.05 -6.75
N ALA A 122 3.01 4.07 -7.47
CA ALA A 122 3.01 2.67 -7.05
C ALA A 122 3.72 2.49 -5.70
N THR A 123 4.84 3.20 -5.50
CA THR A 123 5.61 3.20 -4.24
C THR A 123 4.79 3.72 -3.07
N GLU A 124 4.17 4.90 -3.21
CA GLU A 124 3.37 5.49 -2.13
C GLU A 124 2.04 4.75 -1.90
N LEU A 125 1.47 4.14 -2.93
CA LEU A 125 0.30 3.28 -2.79
C LEU A 125 0.63 2.03 -1.96
N LEU A 126 1.72 1.33 -2.29
CA LEU A 126 2.17 0.15 -1.54
C LEU A 126 2.48 0.50 -0.07
N LYS A 127 3.20 1.60 0.15
CA LYS A 127 3.46 2.11 1.51
C LYS A 127 2.16 2.39 2.28
N THR A 128 1.17 3.00 1.63
CA THR A 128 -0.14 3.26 2.24
C THR A 128 -0.85 1.95 2.61
N GLN A 129 -0.81 0.93 1.74
CA GLN A 129 -1.40 -0.38 2.01
C GLN A 129 -0.73 -1.09 3.20
N ILE A 130 0.59 -1.02 3.31
CA ILE A 130 1.36 -1.58 4.44
C ILE A 130 0.95 -0.87 5.74
N THR A 131 0.90 0.47 5.74
CA THR A 131 0.48 1.26 6.91
C THR A 131 -0.97 0.99 7.30
N GLU A 132 -1.90 0.92 6.35
CA GLU A 132 -3.30 0.60 6.62
C GLU A 132 -3.45 -0.80 7.23
N THR A 133 -2.66 -1.78 6.75
CA THR A 133 -2.62 -3.13 7.32
C THR A 133 -2.11 -3.12 8.76
N ALA A 134 -1.08 -2.32 9.05
CA ALA A 134 -0.58 -2.10 10.40
C ALA A 134 -1.62 -1.42 11.31
N GLN A 135 -2.45 -0.51 10.79
CA GLN A 135 -3.47 0.19 11.58
C GLN A 135 -4.79 -0.59 11.73
N ALA A 136 -5.05 -1.57 10.86
CA ALA A 136 -6.32 -2.29 10.83
C ALA A 136 -6.66 -3.06 12.12
N LYS A 137 -5.65 -3.55 12.87
CA LYS A 137 -5.90 -4.20 14.17
C LYS A 137 -6.10 -3.21 15.33
N SER A 138 -5.75 -1.93 15.15
CA SER A 138 -5.99 -0.84 16.12
C SER A 138 -7.43 -0.27 16.05
N GLY A 139 -8.21 -0.65 15.02
CA GLY A 139 -9.60 -0.22 14.86
C GLY A 139 -9.78 1.08 14.06
N THR A 140 -8.69 1.66 13.55
CA THR A 140 -8.72 2.84 12.67
C THR A 140 -8.50 2.38 11.22
N VAL A 141 -9.58 2.15 10.46
CA VAL A 141 -9.46 1.83 9.03
C VAL A 141 -10.13 2.92 8.19
N LYS A 142 -9.30 3.76 7.57
CA LYS A 142 -9.69 4.46 6.34
C LYS A 142 -9.25 3.57 5.19
N ASP A 143 -10.18 3.11 4.36
CA ASP A 143 -9.88 2.26 3.19
C ASP A 143 -9.40 3.12 1.99
N SER A 144 -8.42 4.00 2.26
CA SER A 144 -8.00 5.04 1.34
C SER A 144 -7.17 4.47 0.19
N SER A 145 -6.39 3.41 0.42
CA SER A 145 -5.63 2.74 -0.64
C SER A 145 -6.51 2.06 -1.70
N LYS A 146 -7.78 1.75 -1.37
CA LYS A 146 -8.73 1.13 -2.30
C LYS A 146 -9.72 2.13 -2.91
N SER A 147 -9.80 3.35 -2.37
CA SER A 147 -10.71 4.37 -2.89
C SER A 147 -10.07 5.19 -3.98
N LEU A 148 -10.85 5.56 -4.99
CA LEU A 148 -10.41 6.46 -6.05
C LEU A 148 -10.00 7.83 -5.50
N GLU A 149 -10.70 8.29 -4.46
CA GLU A 149 -10.36 9.54 -3.77
C GLU A 149 -8.96 9.48 -3.16
N GLY A 150 -8.62 8.37 -2.49
CA GLY A 150 -7.28 8.18 -1.94
C GLY A 150 -6.20 8.18 -3.01
N HIS A 151 -6.47 7.61 -4.19
CA HIS A 151 -5.54 7.67 -5.33
C HIS A 151 -5.30 9.11 -5.80
N TYR A 152 -6.34 9.94 -5.90
CA TYR A 152 -6.18 11.36 -6.23
C TYR A 152 -5.42 12.13 -5.16
N LEU A 153 -5.61 11.81 -3.88
CA LEU A 153 -4.85 12.43 -2.80
C LEU A 153 -3.36 12.05 -2.84
N ILE A 154 -3.03 10.80 -3.20
CA ILE A 154 -1.64 10.37 -3.44
C ILE A 154 -1.04 11.16 -4.61
N LEU A 155 -1.75 11.25 -5.74
CA LEU A 155 -1.29 12.02 -6.90
C LEU A 155 -1.09 13.50 -6.58
N ASN A 156 -2.05 14.13 -5.88
CA ASN A 156 -1.94 15.53 -5.47
C ASN A 156 -0.69 15.76 -4.63
N ARG A 157 -0.47 14.89 -3.63
CA ARG A 157 0.71 14.97 -2.77
C ARG A 157 1.99 14.84 -3.60
N LEU A 158 2.10 13.82 -4.44
CA LEU A 158 3.28 13.57 -5.27
C LEU A 158 3.57 14.74 -6.23
N LEU A 159 2.56 15.25 -6.92
CA LEU A 159 2.69 16.37 -7.84
C LEU A 159 2.99 17.70 -7.14
N THR A 160 2.60 17.84 -5.87
CA THR A 160 2.88 19.04 -5.06
C THR A 160 4.28 18.99 -4.44
N THR A 161 4.74 17.81 -3.99
CA THR A 161 6.00 17.65 -3.28
C THR A 161 7.20 17.43 -4.19
N ASN A 162 6.99 16.77 -5.34
CA ASN A 162 8.06 16.37 -6.23
C ASN A 162 8.07 17.24 -7.49
N THR A 163 9.23 17.37 -8.11
CA THR A 163 9.37 17.96 -9.44
C THR A 163 9.70 16.85 -10.42
N TYR A 164 8.84 16.66 -11.41
CA TYR A 164 9.05 15.69 -12.49
C TYR A 164 9.57 16.38 -13.73
N ASP A 165 10.46 15.73 -14.47
CA ASP A 165 10.93 16.23 -15.76
C ASP A 165 9.83 16.18 -16.82
N SER A 166 10.12 16.77 -17.99
CA SER A 166 9.27 16.67 -19.17
C SER A 166 9.83 15.66 -20.16
N THR A 167 8.95 14.93 -20.80
CA THR A 167 9.29 14.00 -21.89
C THR A 167 8.61 14.44 -23.17
N GLU A 168 9.25 14.16 -24.30
CA GLU A 168 8.70 14.47 -25.63
C GLU A 168 8.44 13.19 -26.41
N ASN A 169 7.21 13.00 -26.89
CA ASN A 169 6.80 11.79 -27.60
C ASN A 169 6.01 12.13 -28.87
N ASN A 170 6.13 11.29 -29.90
CA ASN A 170 5.32 11.44 -31.10
C ASN A 170 3.93 10.85 -30.87
N CYS A 171 2.90 11.52 -31.36
CA CYS A 171 1.51 11.11 -31.27
C CYS A 171 0.84 11.25 -32.64
N THR A 172 -0.15 10.41 -32.92
CA THR A 172 -0.98 10.51 -34.12
C THR A 172 -2.44 10.74 -33.73
N ILE A 173 -3.03 11.83 -34.24
CA ILE A 173 -4.44 12.16 -34.05
C ILE A 173 -5.19 11.87 -35.34
N GLN A 174 -6.22 11.04 -35.26
CA GLN A 174 -7.15 10.81 -36.36
C GLN A 174 -8.39 11.69 -36.19
N LEU A 175 -8.89 12.25 -37.29
CA LEU A 175 -10.13 13.02 -37.31
C LEU A 175 -11.08 12.50 -38.37
N ILE A 176 -12.38 12.66 -38.13
CA ILE A 176 -13.45 12.30 -39.05
C ILE A 176 -14.26 13.56 -39.36
N ASN A 177 -14.59 13.77 -40.63
CA ASN A 177 -15.45 14.87 -41.06
C ASN A 177 -16.90 14.38 -41.20
N ASN A 178 -17.74 14.77 -40.24
CA ASN A 178 -19.17 14.47 -40.20
C ASN A 178 -20.01 15.51 -40.99
N GLY A 179 -19.35 16.47 -41.63
CA GLY A 179 -19.96 17.54 -42.41
C GLY A 179 -20.57 17.08 -43.74
N SER A 180 -21.40 17.95 -44.31
CA SER A 180 -22.03 17.74 -45.61
C SER A 180 -21.86 18.96 -46.52
N GLY A 181 -21.58 18.72 -47.80
CA GLY A 181 -21.34 19.78 -48.78
C GLY A 181 -20.12 20.63 -48.45
N GLN A 182 -20.29 21.96 -48.39
CA GLN A 182 -19.21 22.93 -48.10
C GLN A 182 -19.00 23.19 -46.59
N LYS A 183 -19.83 22.60 -45.72
CA LYS A 183 -19.68 22.73 -44.27
C LYS A 183 -18.97 21.51 -43.73
N GLU A 184 -17.67 21.64 -43.52
CA GLU A 184 -16.86 20.65 -42.83
C GLU A 184 -17.20 20.66 -41.33
N ASN A 185 -17.21 19.48 -40.71
CA ASN A 185 -17.37 19.31 -39.27
C ASN A 185 -16.39 18.23 -38.82
N TRP A 186 -15.18 18.65 -38.47
CA TRP A 186 -14.10 17.76 -38.06
C TRP A 186 -14.20 17.43 -36.58
N GLU A 187 -14.06 16.14 -36.25
CA GLU A 187 -14.07 15.64 -34.87
C GLU A 187 -12.87 14.72 -34.67
N ILE A 188 -12.19 14.84 -33.52
CA ILE A 188 -11.10 13.95 -33.15
C ILE A 188 -11.68 12.56 -32.85
N ARG A 189 -11.14 11.55 -33.53
CA ARG A 189 -11.43 10.15 -33.23
C ARG A 189 -10.67 9.73 -31.97
N ARG A 190 -11.44 9.37 -30.96
CA ARG A 190 -10.92 8.90 -29.67
C ARG A 190 -10.47 7.46 -29.77
N THR A 191 -9.28 7.19 -29.28
CA THR A 191 -8.73 5.84 -29.18
C THR A 191 -7.94 5.74 -27.90
N TYR A 192 -7.88 4.55 -27.31
CA TYR A 192 -7.07 4.31 -26.11
C TYR A 192 -5.60 4.75 -26.30
N SER A 193 -5.04 4.56 -27.50
CA SER A 193 -3.67 5.01 -27.82
C SER A 193 -3.53 6.53 -27.70
N LEU A 194 -4.46 7.29 -28.29
CA LEU A 194 -4.45 8.76 -28.19
C LEU A 194 -4.61 9.22 -26.74
N GLU A 195 -5.53 8.59 -26.01
CA GLU A 195 -5.76 8.88 -24.58
C GLU A 195 -4.49 8.68 -23.76
N ASN A 196 -3.81 7.56 -23.98
CA ASN A 196 -2.56 7.24 -23.31
C ASN A 196 -1.42 8.19 -23.71
N ASP A 197 -1.32 8.56 -24.99
CA ASP A 197 -0.29 9.50 -25.48
C ASP A 197 -0.45 10.89 -24.84
N LEU A 198 -1.69 11.37 -24.68
CA LEU A 198 -1.99 12.67 -24.07
C LEU A 198 -1.59 12.75 -22.59
N VAL A 199 -1.57 11.61 -21.89
CA VAL A 199 -1.10 11.50 -20.50
C VAL A 199 0.33 10.97 -20.40
N GLY A 200 1.10 11.00 -21.49
CA GLY A 200 2.53 10.64 -21.49
C GLY A 200 2.81 9.16 -21.27
N GLY A 201 1.81 8.28 -21.46
CA GLY A 201 1.93 6.84 -21.22
C GLY A 201 1.44 6.37 -19.86
N LEU A 202 0.94 7.26 -19.00
CA LEU A 202 0.56 6.95 -17.62
C LEU A 202 -0.38 5.74 -17.49
N MET A 203 -1.36 5.59 -18.40
CA MET A 203 -2.32 4.47 -18.34
C MET A 203 -1.61 3.12 -18.49
N VAL A 204 -0.63 3.05 -19.38
CA VAL A 204 0.18 1.84 -19.60
C VAL A 204 1.10 1.59 -18.40
N TYR A 205 1.81 2.62 -17.91
CA TYR A 205 2.72 2.45 -16.78
C TYR A 205 2.01 2.03 -15.49
N LEU A 206 0.84 2.59 -15.18
CA LEU A 206 0.05 2.20 -14.01
C LEU A 206 -0.60 0.81 -14.15
N SER A 207 -0.66 0.28 -15.36
CA SER A 207 -1.15 -1.09 -15.63
C SER A 207 -0.01 -2.11 -15.72
N ASP A 208 1.25 -1.65 -15.63
CA ASP A 208 2.42 -2.51 -15.68
C ASP A 208 2.61 -3.19 -14.32
N PRO A 209 2.41 -4.52 -14.21
CA PRO A 209 2.57 -5.21 -12.94
C PRO A 209 4.02 -5.26 -12.46
N ASP A 210 4.98 -4.87 -13.31
CA ASP A 210 6.41 -4.82 -13.04
C ASP A 210 6.93 -3.37 -12.90
N ILE A 211 6.04 -2.38 -12.76
CA ILE A 211 6.42 -0.96 -12.54
C ILE A 211 7.36 -0.79 -11.33
N LEU A 212 7.16 -1.62 -10.31
CA LEU A 212 8.13 -1.90 -9.26
C LEU A 212 8.70 -3.30 -9.49
N SER A 213 10.02 -3.41 -9.50
CA SER A 213 10.69 -4.71 -9.49
C SER A 213 10.46 -5.43 -8.14
N PRO A 214 10.74 -6.74 -8.04
CA PRO A 214 10.73 -7.44 -6.75
C PRO A 214 11.63 -6.77 -5.70
N GLU A 215 12.80 -6.30 -6.11
CA GLU A 215 13.76 -5.61 -5.26
C GLU A 215 13.23 -4.25 -4.76
N ASP A 216 12.62 -3.48 -5.64
CA ASP A 216 12.02 -2.20 -5.28
C ASP A 216 10.84 -2.42 -4.33
N THR A 217 9.98 -3.38 -4.66
CA THR A 217 8.83 -3.77 -3.83
C THR A 217 9.29 -4.14 -2.42
N LEU A 218 10.28 -5.04 -2.29
CA LEU A 218 10.81 -5.46 -1.00
C LEU A 218 11.44 -4.28 -0.23
N SER A 219 12.13 -3.38 -0.95
CA SER A 219 12.67 -2.16 -0.34
C SER A 219 11.57 -1.26 0.22
N VAL A 220 10.41 -1.16 -0.42
CA VAL A 220 9.26 -0.42 0.12
C VAL A 220 8.77 -1.04 1.42
N TYR A 221 8.67 -2.37 1.52
CA TYR A 221 8.31 -3.05 2.77
C TYR A 221 9.29 -2.69 3.90
N PHE A 222 10.59 -2.89 3.70
CA PHE A 222 11.59 -2.62 4.75
C PHE A 222 11.67 -1.14 5.15
N ASN A 223 11.66 -0.23 4.16
CA ASN A 223 11.69 1.21 4.44
C ASN A 223 10.42 1.70 5.17
N THR A 224 9.28 1.04 4.94
CA THR A 224 8.03 1.35 5.65
C THR A 224 8.11 0.84 7.08
N LEU A 225 8.61 -0.38 7.30
CA LEU A 225 8.80 -0.96 8.63
C LEU A 225 9.73 -0.14 9.52
N GLN A 226 10.84 0.36 8.96
CA GLN A 226 11.77 1.25 9.67
C GLN A 226 11.11 2.53 10.20
N LYS A 227 9.97 2.93 9.64
CA LYS A 227 9.24 4.15 10.01
C LYS A 227 8.02 3.89 10.88
N MET A 228 7.61 2.64 11.06
CA MET A 228 6.45 2.29 11.88
C MET A 228 6.71 2.63 13.34
N ASN A 229 5.69 3.16 14.02
CA ASN A 229 5.73 3.31 15.46
C ASN A 229 5.45 1.97 16.18
N LEU A 230 5.48 1.98 17.51
CA LEU A 230 5.22 0.79 18.33
C LEU A 230 3.91 0.08 17.99
N GLU A 231 2.82 0.84 17.91
CA GLU A 231 1.48 0.30 17.68
C GLU A 231 1.37 -0.36 16.30
N GLU A 232 1.86 0.34 15.28
CA GLU A 232 1.88 -0.13 13.89
C GLU A 232 2.76 -1.38 13.74
N MET A 233 4.00 -1.32 14.23
CA MET A 233 4.94 -2.44 14.13
C MET A 233 4.43 -3.66 14.90
N SER A 234 3.82 -3.44 16.06
CA SER A 234 3.27 -4.55 16.85
C SER A 234 2.08 -5.22 16.18
N SER A 235 1.22 -4.43 15.56
CA SER A 235 0.09 -4.95 14.79
C SER A 235 0.53 -5.70 13.54
N TYR A 236 1.49 -5.13 12.80
CA TYR A 236 1.97 -5.65 11.53
C TYR A 236 2.82 -6.93 11.71
N LEU A 237 3.80 -6.91 12.62
CA LEU A 237 4.71 -8.04 12.87
C LEU A 237 4.21 -9.01 13.95
N GLY A 238 3.07 -8.73 14.58
CA GLY A 238 2.50 -9.62 15.61
C GLY A 238 3.12 -9.50 17.00
N VAL A 239 3.91 -8.46 17.28
CA VAL A 239 4.42 -8.14 18.64
C VAL A 239 3.27 -7.87 19.64
N LEU A 240 2.03 -7.67 19.17
CA LEU A 240 0.82 -7.58 19.99
C LEU A 240 0.69 -8.73 21.02
N ASN A 241 1.21 -9.93 20.74
CA ASN A 241 1.16 -11.03 21.71
C ASN A 241 2.04 -10.77 22.96
N ILE A 242 3.06 -9.91 22.85
CA ILE A 242 3.89 -9.48 23.98
C ILE A 242 3.21 -8.34 24.74
N MET A 243 2.45 -7.48 24.06
CA MET A 243 1.74 -6.37 24.68
C MET A 243 0.50 -6.83 25.44
N ASN A 244 0.46 -6.53 26.74
CA ASN A 244 -0.77 -6.63 27.53
C ASN A 244 -1.12 -5.22 28.04
N THR A 245 -2.27 -4.71 27.64
CA THR A 245 -2.73 -3.35 27.98
C THR A 245 -2.88 -3.11 29.48
N SER A 246 -2.95 -4.17 30.30
CA SER A 246 -2.97 -4.07 31.77
C SER A 246 -1.60 -4.18 32.45
N ASP A 247 -0.51 -4.48 31.72
CA ASP A 247 0.82 -4.73 32.27
C ASP A 247 1.85 -3.72 31.73
N SER A 248 2.25 -2.78 32.58
CA SER A 248 3.20 -1.73 32.20
C SER A 248 4.60 -2.24 31.84
N VAL A 249 5.02 -3.38 32.40
CA VAL A 249 6.35 -3.95 32.13
C VAL A 249 6.37 -4.63 30.77
N LYS A 250 5.31 -5.37 30.43
CA LYS A 250 5.15 -5.95 29.09
C LYS A 250 5.11 -4.89 27.99
N ASN A 251 4.42 -3.78 28.23
CA ASN A 251 4.44 -2.64 27.30
C ASN A 251 5.85 -2.04 27.17
N SER A 252 6.59 -1.92 28.29
CA SER A 252 7.98 -1.44 28.27
C SER A 252 8.92 -2.39 27.50
N ILE A 253 8.66 -3.71 27.53
CA ILE A 253 9.40 -4.72 26.76
C ILE A 253 9.13 -4.54 25.27
N ALA A 254 7.86 -4.40 24.87
CA ALA A 254 7.49 -4.16 23.48
C ALA A 254 8.11 -2.85 22.95
N GLU A 255 8.06 -1.76 23.73
CA GLU A 255 8.75 -0.51 23.44
C GLU A 255 10.24 -0.70 23.21
N ALA A 256 10.92 -1.41 24.12
CA ALA A 256 12.35 -1.65 24.02
C ALA A 256 12.73 -2.52 22.80
N LEU A 257 11.88 -3.48 22.41
CA LEU A 257 12.08 -4.28 21.20
C LEU A 257 11.94 -3.44 19.93
N VAL A 258 10.93 -2.58 19.84
CA VAL A 258 10.77 -1.68 18.69
C VAL A 258 11.92 -0.67 18.61
N GLU A 259 12.40 -0.17 19.74
CA GLU A 259 13.58 0.69 19.78
C GLU A 259 14.83 -0.05 19.27
N GLN A 260 15.01 -1.33 19.65
CA GLN A 260 16.09 -2.17 19.11
C GLN A 260 15.96 -2.37 17.58
N VAL A 261 14.74 -2.53 17.06
CA VAL A 261 14.51 -2.57 15.60
C VAL A 261 14.92 -1.25 14.96
N HIS A 262 14.44 -0.10 15.45
CA HIS A 262 14.78 1.20 14.85
C HIS A 262 16.28 1.52 14.89
N GLN A 263 16.99 1.07 15.92
CA GLN A 263 18.42 1.30 16.06
C GLN A 263 19.28 0.37 15.20
N ASN A 264 18.88 -0.89 15.02
CA ASN A 264 19.75 -1.92 14.48
C ASN A 264 19.28 -2.52 13.14
N PHE A 265 17.99 -2.39 12.81
CA PHE A 265 17.44 -3.00 11.60
C PHE A 265 17.92 -2.28 10.34
N ASN A 266 18.70 -3.01 9.54
CA ASN A 266 19.17 -2.57 8.24
C ASN A 266 19.14 -3.75 7.25
N PHE A 267 19.08 -3.44 5.96
CA PHE A 267 19.01 -4.46 4.92
C PHE A 267 19.90 -4.12 3.73
N LYS A 268 20.36 -5.16 3.03
CA LYS A 268 21.04 -5.04 1.75
C LYS A 268 20.62 -6.17 0.84
N ILE A 269 19.93 -5.82 -0.25
CA ILE A 269 19.58 -6.77 -1.30
C ILE A 269 20.88 -7.28 -1.95
N GLN A 270 21.02 -8.60 -2.01
CA GLN A 270 22.19 -9.26 -2.59
C GLN A 270 21.94 -9.73 -4.01
N SER A 271 20.80 -10.40 -4.22
CA SER A 271 20.41 -10.94 -5.52
C SER A 271 18.90 -11.10 -5.62
N SER A 272 18.42 -11.16 -6.86
CA SER A 272 17.02 -11.42 -7.19
C SER A 272 16.96 -12.41 -8.34
N SER A 273 15.95 -13.27 -8.31
CA SER A 273 15.64 -14.20 -9.39
C SER A 273 14.14 -14.22 -9.63
N VAL A 274 13.72 -13.98 -10.87
CA VAL A 274 12.32 -14.00 -11.29
C VAL A 274 12.04 -15.25 -12.12
N ASN A 275 11.00 -15.99 -11.75
CA ASN A 275 10.52 -17.17 -12.46
C ASN A 275 8.99 -17.09 -12.62
N GLY A 276 8.56 -16.55 -13.76
CA GLY A 276 7.14 -16.29 -14.02
C GLY A 276 6.59 -15.27 -13.03
N TYR A 277 5.51 -15.63 -12.33
CA TYR A 277 4.86 -14.79 -11.32
C TYR A 277 5.48 -14.90 -9.92
N ASN A 278 6.61 -15.58 -9.76
CA ASN A 278 7.30 -15.70 -8.48
C ASN A 278 8.70 -15.07 -8.59
N ALA A 279 9.12 -14.39 -7.55
CA ALA A 279 10.48 -13.89 -7.41
C ALA A 279 11.04 -14.29 -6.05
N THR A 280 12.33 -14.57 -6.00
CA THR A 280 13.08 -14.76 -4.76
C THR A 280 14.14 -13.68 -4.68
N VAL A 281 14.12 -12.89 -3.61
CA VAL A 281 15.07 -11.83 -3.34
C VAL A 281 15.86 -12.18 -2.09
N THR A 282 17.14 -12.52 -2.27
CA THR A 282 18.08 -12.78 -1.18
C THR A 282 18.57 -11.47 -0.62
N THR A 283 18.37 -11.26 0.67
CA THR A 283 18.69 -10.00 1.35
C THR A 283 19.49 -10.29 2.62
N ALA A 284 20.60 -9.60 2.79
CA ALA A 284 21.31 -9.56 4.07
C ALA A 284 20.53 -8.64 5.02
N ILE A 285 20.02 -9.20 6.11
CA ILE A 285 19.31 -8.50 7.17
C ILE A 285 20.23 -8.36 8.36
N THR A 286 20.48 -7.13 8.79
CA THR A 286 21.16 -6.82 10.05
C THR A 286 20.11 -6.43 11.08
N THR A 287 20.18 -7.01 12.28
CA THR A 287 19.28 -6.72 13.41
C THR A 287 20.00 -6.92 14.74
N PHE A 288 19.35 -6.65 15.87
CA PHE A 288 19.87 -6.93 17.20
C PHE A 288 20.05 -8.45 17.42
N ASP A 289 21.08 -8.85 18.18
CA ASP A 289 21.32 -10.26 18.49
C ASP A 289 20.39 -10.75 19.61
N SER A 290 19.30 -11.41 19.22
CA SER A 290 18.34 -11.99 20.15
C SER A 290 18.95 -13.05 21.08
N ASN A 291 19.98 -13.78 20.64
CA ASN A 291 20.63 -14.80 21.46
C ASN A 291 21.52 -14.16 22.54
N ALA A 292 22.16 -13.04 22.23
CA ALA A 292 22.88 -12.25 23.23
C ALA A 292 21.92 -11.71 24.31
N ILE A 293 20.75 -11.21 23.92
CA ILE A 293 19.69 -10.78 24.84
C ILE A 293 19.27 -11.94 25.75
N LEU A 294 18.92 -13.09 25.17
CA LEU A 294 18.44 -14.26 25.92
C LEU A 294 19.51 -14.82 26.86
N SER A 295 20.79 -14.81 26.45
CA SER A 295 21.91 -15.26 27.29
C SER A 295 22.11 -14.35 28.51
N ASN A 296 22.04 -13.03 28.31
CA ASN A 296 22.15 -12.05 29.40
C ASN A 296 20.95 -12.11 30.36
N TYR A 297 19.76 -12.30 29.81
CA TYR A 297 18.54 -12.52 30.57
C TYR A 297 18.67 -13.78 31.44
N GLN A 298 19.04 -14.92 30.85
CA GLN A 298 19.19 -16.18 31.58
C GLN A 298 20.24 -16.08 32.70
N SER A 299 21.38 -15.46 32.42
CA SER A 299 22.42 -15.26 33.44
C SER A 299 21.94 -14.40 34.62
N SER A 300 21.12 -13.38 34.35
CA SER A 300 20.55 -12.52 35.39
C SER A 300 19.51 -13.26 36.21
N LEU A 301 18.66 -14.03 35.54
CA LEU A 301 17.64 -14.86 36.17
C LEU A 301 18.26 -15.95 37.07
N ASP A 302 19.24 -16.70 36.57
CA ASP A 302 19.92 -17.76 37.33
C ASP A 302 20.59 -17.20 38.60
N THR A 303 21.22 -16.02 38.49
CA THR A 303 21.83 -15.33 39.63
C THR A 303 20.79 -14.97 40.68
N TYR A 304 19.62 -14.47 40.26
CA TYR A 304 18.52 -14.16 41.17
C TYR A 304 17.92 -15.42 41.80
N LEU A 305 17.66 -16.47 41.02
CA LEU A 305 17.10 -17.73 41.51
C LEU A 305 18.03 -18.44 42.50
N ALA A 306 19.35 -18.27 42.38
CA ALA A 306 20.33 -18.77 43.35
C ALA A 306 20.41 -17.92 44.64
N SER A 307 19.73 -16.77 44.70
CA SER A 307 19.79 -15.85 45.84
C SER A 307 18.75 -16.18 46.92
N PRO A 308 19.00 -15.80 48.19
CA PRO A 308 17.99 -15.88 49.24
C PRO A 308 16.72 -15.07 48.93
N ASP A 309 16.84 -13.99 48.16
CA ASP A 309 15.72 -13.12 47.80
C ASP A 309 14.67 -13.88 46.96
N ALA A 310 15.08 -14.76 46.05
CA ALA A 310 14.15 -15.57 45.24
C ALA A 310 13.37 -16.61 46.07
N VAL A 311 13.93 -17.07 47.20
CA VAL A 311 13.23 -17.99 48.12
C VAL A 311 12.16 -17.23 48.92
N ILE A 312 12.48 -15.99 49.31
CA ILE A 312 11.56 -15.10 50.04
C ILE A 312 10.45 -14.58 49.12
N ASP A 313 10.83 -14.22 47.90
CA ASP A 313 9.93 -13.70 46.89
C ASP A 313 9.04 -14.83 46.37
N GLY A 314 7.72 -14.71 46.56
CA GLY A 314 6.74 -15.66 46.01
C GLY A 314 6.72 -15.67 44.47
N SER A 315 5.92 -16.57 43.88
CA SER A 315 5.82 -16.77 42.42
C SER A 315 5.59 -15.46 41.64
N GLN A 316 4.66 -14.63 42.11
CA GLN A 316 4.32 -13.36 41.47
C GLN A 316 5.53 -12.42 41.37
N LYS A 317 6.27 -12.24 42.47
CA LYS A 317 7.41 -11.33 42.49
C LYS A 317 8.60 -11.88 41.70
N ARG A 318 8.77 -13.20 41.65
CA ARG A 318 9.75 -13.83 40.76
C ARG A 318 9.42 -13.61 39.29
N TYR A 319 8.14 -13.68 38.91
CA TYR A 319 7.69 -13.38 37.56
C TYR A 319 7.95 -11.92 37.17
N GLU A 320 7.61 -10.97 38.05
CA GLU A 320 7.91 -9.55 37.85
C GLU A 320 9.42 -9.29 37.69
N LYS A 321 10.25 -9.95 38.51
CA LYS A 321 11.71 -9.89 38.38
C LYS A 321 12.23 -10.46 37.06
N SER A 322 11.64 -11.55 36.59
CA SER A 322 11.96 -12.13 35.28
C SER A 322 11.69 -11.13 34.14
N LEU A 323 10.53 -10.47 34.17
CA LEU A 323 10.19 -9.41 33.21
C LEU A 323 11.19 -8.24 33.27
N ASP A 324 11.57 -7.79 34.47
CA ASP A 324 12.57 -6.74 34.66
C ASP A 324 13.94 -7.14 34.06
N PHE A 325 14.37 -8.38 34.26
CA PHE A 325 15.64 -8.87 33.69
C PHE A 325 15.60 -8.92 32.17
N LEU A 326 14.48 -9.36 31.59
CA LEU A 326 14.30 -9.37 30.14
C LEU A 326 14.34 -7.95 29.58
N LEU A 327 13.57 -7.03 30.17
CA LEU A 327 13.56 -5.62 29.78
C LEU A 327 14.96 -4.99 29.83
N ASN A 328 15.70 -5.22 30.91
CA ASN A 328 17.06 -4.71 31.06
C ASN A 328 18.02 -5.34 30.04
N SER A 329 17.86 -6.62 29.73
CA SER A 329 18.70 -7.31 28.73
C SER A 329 18.45 -6.78 27.32
N ILE A 330 17.20 -6.47 26.98
CA ILE A 330 16.85 -5.83 25.71
C ILE A 330 17.41 -4.41 25.65
N LYS A 331 17.17 -3.56 26.67
CA LYS A 331 17.62 -2.16 26.67
C LYS A 331 19.14 -2.00 26.60
N ASN A 332 19.89 -2.88 27.25
CA ASN A 332 21.35 -2.79 27.32
C ASN A 332 22.05 -3.58 26.20
N ASN A 333 21.30 -4.27 25.33
CA ASN A 333 21.91 -4.99 24.23
C ASN A 333 22.47 -4.02 23.19
N THR A 334 23.73 -4.25 22.83
CA THR A 334 24.44 -3.56 21.74
C THR A 334 24.95 -4.53 20.68
N ALA A 335 24.76 -5.85 20.89
CA ALA A 335 25.16 -6.86 19.94
C ALA A 335 24.18 -6.89 18.77
N THR A 336 24.73 -7.03 17.56
CA THR A 336 23.98 -7.18 16.32
C THR A 336 24.40 -8.45 15.60
N THR A 337 23.50 -8.97 14.79
CA THR A 337 23.76 -10.11 13.92
C THR A 337 23.36 -9.77 12.49
N THR A 338 23.90 -10.49 11.52
CA THR A 338 23.52 -10.37 10.11
C THR A 338 23.34 -11.75 9.51
N SER A 339 22.20 -11.97 8.87
CA SER A 339 21.83 -13.22 8.20
C SER A 339 21.31 -12.95 6.80
N ASP A 340 21.56 -13.89 5.90
CA ASP A 340 20.97 -13.85 4.56
C ASP A 340 19.61 -14.56 4.60
N VAL A 341 18.58 -13.86 4.11
CA VAL A 341 17.19 -14.32 4.12
C VAL A 341 16.62 -14.22 2.71
N ASP A 342 15.96 -15.28 2.26
CA ASP A 342 15.27 -15.34 0.98
C ASP A 342 13.81 -14.93 1.15
N PHE A 343 13.42 -13.81 0.53
CA PHE A 343 12.05 -13.34 0.51
C PHE A 343 11.37 -13.74 -0.80
N VAL A 344 10.18 -14.35 -0.70
CA VAL A 344 9.38 -14.74 -1.86
C VAL A 344 8.33 -13.68 -2.15
N LEU A 345 8.34 -13.16 -3.37
CA LEU A 345 7.33 -12.25 -3.87
C LEU A 345 6.48 -12.91 -4.95
N ILE A 346 5.19 -12.61 -4.96
CA ILE A 346 4.23 -13.10 -5.93
C ILE A 346 3.64 -11.91 -6.69
N ASN A 347 3.72 -11.98 -8.01
CA ASN A 347 3.04 -11.05 -8.89
C ASN A 347 1.60 -11.52 -9.11
N ASP A 348 0.61 -10.75 -8.67
CA ASP A 348 -0.81 -11.10 -8.77
C ASP A 348 -1.46 -10.65 -10.10
N GLY A 349 -0.65 -10.17 -11.04
CA GLY A 349 -1.07 -9.55 -12.29
C GLY A 349 -1.38 -8.06 -12.16
N ALA A 350 -1.25 -7.48 -10.96
CA ALA A 350 -1.34 -6.05 -10.72
C ALA A 350 -0.04 -5.46 -10.13
N SER A 351 0.60 -6.19 -9.22
CA SER A 351 1.90 -5.82 -8.65
C SER A 351 2.59 -7.02 -8.02
N TRP A 352 3.88 -6.88 -7.74
CA TRP A 352 4.58 -7.77 -6.81
C TRP A 352 4.09 -7.54 -5.37
N ASN A 353 3.89 -8.62 -4.63
CA ASN A 353 3.49 -8.60 -3.21
C ASN A 353 4.36 -9.60 -2.44
N LEU A 354 4.71 -9.28 -1.20
CA LEU A 354 5.46 -10.19 -0.34
C LEU A 354 4.55 -11.34 0.15
N GLN A 355 4.97 -12.59 -0.01
CA GLN A 355 4.09 -13.75 0.25
C GLN A 355 3.82 -13.98 1.75
N ASP A 356 4.85 -13.81 2.58
CA ASP A 356 4.79 -14.05 4.03
C ASP A 356 5.28 -12.81 4.78
N GLU A 357 4.48 -11.74 4.67
CA GLU A 357 4.73 -10.44 5.32
C GLU A 357 4.84 -10.53 6.85
N GLY A 358 4.33 -11.60 7.46
CA GLY A 358 4.29 -11.79 8.91
C GLY A 358 5.43 -12.64 9.46
N ASN A 359 5.52 -13.92 9.08
CA ASN A 359 6.37 -14.87 9.80
C ASN A 359 7.82 -14.76 9.38
N THR A 360 8.13 -14.96 8.09
CA THR A 360 9.50 -14.86 7.57
C THR A 360 10.14 -13.51 7.90
N LEU A 361 9.36 -12.43 7.80
CA LEU A 361 9.80 -11.08 8.13
C LEU A 361 9.99 -10.87 9.64
N GLY A 362 9.05 -11.34 10.46
CA GLY A 362 9.15 -11.30 11.91
C GLY A 362 10.36 -12.08 12.42
N ASP A 363 10.58 -13.31 11.93
CA ASP A 363 11.71 -14.16 12.28
C ASP A 363 13.04 -13.55 11.84
N ALA A 364 13.09 -12.92 10.67
CA ALA A 364 14.29 -12.21 10.20
C ALA A 364 14.66 -11.00 11.07
N ILE A 365 13.66 -10.33 11.68
CA ILE A 365 13.87 -9.12 12.48
C ILE A 365 14.11 -9.44 13.95
N PHE A 366 13.28 -10.29 14.56
CA PHE A 366 13.29 -10.59 15.99
C PHE A 366 14.08 -11.85 16.34
N GLY A 367 14.46 -12.66 15.35
CA GLY A 367 15.18 -13.91 15.58
C GLY A 367 14.41 -14.84 16.51
N THR A 368 15.09 -15.33 17.55
CA THR A 368 14.53 -16.26 18.54
C THR A 368 13.54 -15.63 19.52
N LEU A 369 13.32 -14.32 19.46
CA LEU A 369 12.35 -13.59 20.30
C LEU A 369 10.95 -13.49 19.67
N THR A 370 10.70 -14.13 18.53
CA THR A 370 9.34 -14.22 17.96
C THR A 370 8.39 -15.06 18.82
N SER A 371 8.92 -15.95 19.66
CA SER A 371 8.20 -16.62 20.76
C SER A 371 8.57 -16.00 22.11
N SER A 372 7.59 -15.86 23.00
CA SER A 372 7.83 -15.32 24.35
C SER A 372 8.70 -16.30 25.16
N PRO A 373 9.84 -15.86 25.72
CA PRO A 373 10.65 -16.70 26.60
C PRO A 373 9.98 -16.91 27.98
N LEU A 374 8.82 -16.29 28.19
CA LEU A 374 8.07 -16.27 29.44
C LEU A 374 6.76 -17.08 29.35
N ASP A 375 6.57 -17.84 28.28
CA ASP A 375 5.40 -18.70 28.15
C ASP A 375 5.41 -19.72 29.31
N GLU A 376 4.38 -19.63 30.14
CA GLU A 376 4.06 -20.66 31.11
C GLU A 376 3.66 -21.90 30.31
N ASP A 377 4.55 -22.89 30.24
CA ASP A 377 4.13 -24.28 30.06
C ASP A 377 3.17 -24.60 31.21
N SER A 378 1.89 -24.34 30.98
CA SER A 378 0.78 -24.74 31.83
C SER A 378 0.42 -26.21 31.60
N ASP A 379 1.42 -27.04 31.30
CA ASP A 379 1.34 -28.49 31.37
C ASP A 379 1.96 -28.96 32.70
N SER A 380 1.29 -28.62 33.81
CA SER A 380 1.33 -29.45 35.01
C SER A 380 0.12 -30.39 35.00
N SER A 381 0.18 -31.36 34.10
CA SER A 381 -0.52 -32.62 34.26
C SER A 381 0.08 -33.37 35.47
N ASP A 382 -0.37 -33.06 36.68
CA ASP A 382 -0.18 -33.93 37.83
C ASP A 382 -1.55 -34.40 38.32
N SER A 383 -1.99 -35.50 37.73
CA SER A 383 -2.87 -36.47 38.33
C SER A 383 -2.20 -37.11 39.55
N ASP A 384 -2.72 -36.86 40.76
CA ASP A 384 -3.07 -37.92 41.71
C ASP A 384 -3.83 -37.39 42.94
N SER A 385 -5.12 -37.69 43.03
CA SER A 385 -5.67 -38.25 44.26
C SER A 385 -6.90 -39.11 43.94
N SER A 386 -6.65 -40.41 44.06
CA SER A 386 -7.60 -41.52 44.03
C SER A 386 -8.63 -41.47 45.16
N GLU A 387 -9.81 -42.03 44.85
CA GLU A 387 -10.81 -42.63 45.76
C GLU A 387 -11.63 -41.72 46.69
N ASP A 388 -12.89 -41.47 46.34
CA ASP A 388 -13.99 -42.18 47.02
C ASP A 388 -15.32 -42.05 46.23
N SER A 389 -15.76 -43.16 45.65
CA SER A 389 -17.09 -43.34 45.09
C SER A 389 -18.02 -43.82 46.19
N PHE A 390 -18.94 -42.97 46.66
CA PHE A 390 -20.08 -43.43 47.44
C PHE A 390 -21.34 -43.43 46.58
N GLU A 391 -21.66 -44.63 46.12
CA GLU A 391 -22.91 -45.05 45.53
C GLU A 391 -23.91 -45.23 46.69
N THR A 392 -24.98 -44.43 46.73
CA THR A 392 -26.11 -44.69 47.63
C THR A 392 -27.33 -45.01 46.78
N THR A 393 -27.56 -46.31 46.61
CA THR A 393 -28.85 -46.89 46.26
C THR A 393 -29.79 -46.77 47.46
N ASP A 394 -31.00 -46.27 47.26
CA ASP A 394 -32.15 -46.80 48.01
C ASP A 394 -33.41 -46.65 47.17
N ASP A 395 -34.05 -47.79 46.94
CA ASP A 395 -35.29 -47.99 46.19
C ASP A 395 -36.34 -48.53 47.18
N THR A 396 -37.61 -48.32 46.86
CA THR A 396 -38.85 -48.85 47.50
C THR A 396 -39.37 -48.09 48.73
N ASP A 397 -40.67 -47.85 48.94
CA ASP A 397 -41.89 -48.01 48.14
C ASP A 397 -43.05 -47.30 48.88
N THR A 398 -44.04 -46.84 48.11
CA THR A 398 -45.49 -46.77 48.41
C THR A 398 -46.04 -46.02 49.65
N GLU A 399 -46.88 -44.98 49.41
CA GLU A 399 -48.37 -45.03 49.53
C GLU A 399 -49.03 -43.64 49.70
N THR A 400 -49.98 -43.36 48.80
CA THR A 400 -51.38 -42.89 49.02
C THR A 400 -51.70 -41.77 50.06
N TYR A 401 -52.22 -40.62 49.60
CA TYR A 401 -53.63 -40.15 49.75
C TYR A 401 -53.84 -38.63 49.54
N ASP A 402 -54.86 -38.33 48.74
CA ASP A 402 -55.83 -37.21 48.73
C ASP A 402 -55.51 -35.85 49.39
N SER A 403 -55.58 -34.77 48.60
CA SER A 403 -56.77 -33.89 48.45
C SER A 403 -56.48 -32.68 47.56
#